data_AF-A0A9W8YFK9-F1
#
_entry.id   AF-A0A9W8YFK9-F1
#
_cell.length_a   1.000
_cell.length_b   1.000
_cell.length_c   1.000
_cell.angle_alpha   90.00
_cell.angle_beta   90.00
_cell.angle_gamma   90.00
#
_symmetry.space_group_name_H-M   'P 1'
#
loop_
_entity.id
_entity.type
_entity.pdbx_description
1 polymer ?
#
loop_
_entity_poly.entity_id
_entity_poly.type
_entity_poly.pdbx_seq_one_letter_code
_entity_poly.pdbx_strand_id
1 'polypeptide(L)'
;MGNTQSTVRYLAPASFLYDFAAQQYGIFSSPNMLDIHNQNLAAFSPYPYFIGAFFFPQQLFQLAWLWKLWRQDGNQQECEMMNKFAWVYSLGNVCIGTWMFFWNSNNLATSNVFVIINIVAQVAYIATALEPLDTRSTPNLLTHIVAKTFAGIGVLDLLHNTSAAYFKGVPPSSLVQVATGVGFAAAASMSDWIFGGCLVYDLVALAVGQEGNWSRLLGGFAAMTAGIVGFKNFF
;
A
#
# COMPACT_ATOMS: atom_id res chain seq x y z
N MET A 1 31.16 12.41 -21.65
CA MET A 1 30.14 12.39 -20.59
C MET A 1 29.08 11.39 -21.01
N GLY A 2 29.28 10.13 -20.61
CA GLY A 2 28.54 8.99 -21.15
C GLY A 2 27.24 8.74 -20.41
N ASN A 3 26.18 8.53 -21.20
CA ASN A 3 24.83 8.14 -20.81
C ASN A 3 24.85 6.79 -20.05
N THR A 4 25.17 6.81 -18.76
CA THR A 4 24.98 5.64 -17.89
C THR A 4 23.48 5.49 -17.68
N GLN A 5 22.82 4.76 -18.57
CA GLN A 5 21.39 4.53 -18.44
C GLN A 5 21.14 3.76 -17.14
N SER A 6 20.40 4.38 -16.22
CA SER A 6 20.09 3.77 -14.93
C SER A 6 19.30 2.48 -15.16
N THR A 7 19.83 1.34 -14.69
CA THR A 7 19.21 0.01 -14.82
C THR A 7 17.76 -0.02 -14.32
N VAL A 8 17.42 0.88 -13.38
CA VAL A 8 16.07 1.00 -12.82
C VAL A 8 15.01 1.38 -13.84
N ARG A 9 15.38 2.01 -14.96
CA ARG A 9 14.44 2.32 -16.05
C ARG A 9 13.86 1.05 -16.67
N TYR A 10 14.59 -0.05 -16.65
CA TYR A 10 14.11 -1.34 -17.12
C TYR A 10 13.51 -2.17 -15.98
N LEU A 11 14.16 -2.14 -14.82
CA LEU A 11 13.74 -2.93 -13.67
C LEU A 11 12.34 -2.56 -13.18
N ALA A 12 12.04 -1.26 -13.03
CA ALA A 12 10.75 -0.82 -12.49
C ALA A 12 9.55 -1.17 -13.40
N PRO A 13 9.60 -0.95 -14.73
CA PRO A 13 8.55 -1.46 -15.61
C PRO A 13 8.45 -3.00 -15.61
N ALA A 14 9.58 -3.70 -15.58
CA ALA A 14 9.58 -5.16 -15.56
C ALA A 14 8.93 -5.72 -14.27
N SER A 15 9.25 -5.13 -13.11
CA SER A 15 8.63 -5.52 -11.84
C SER A 15 7.14 -5.19 -11.82
N PHE A 16 6.72 -4.04 -12.37
CA PHE A 16 5.30 -3.70 -12.51
C PHE A 16 4.56 -4.73 -13.37
N LEU A 17 5.13 -5.13 -14.51
CA LEU A 17 4.52 -6.15 -15.36
C LEU A 17 4.43 -7.50 -14.66
N TYR A 18 5.44 -7.88 -13.88
CA TYR A 18 5.41 -9.08 -13.05
C TYR A 18 4.27 -9.03 -12.03
N ASP A 19 4.20 -7.96 -11.23
CA ASP A 19 3.15 -7.78 -10.23
C ASP A 19 1.76 -7.78 -10.90
N PHE A 20 1.59 -6.97 -11.94
CA PHE A 20 0.33 -6.91 -12.70
C PHE A 20 -0.11 -8.29 -13.19
N ALA A 21 0.79 -9.08 -13.78
CA ALA A 21 0.48 -10.43 -14.25
C ALA A 21 0.14 -11.37 -13.09
N ALA A 22 0.85 -11.29 -11.97
CA ALA A 22 0.55 -12.06 -10.76
C ALA A 22 -0.83 -11.70 -10.21
N GLN A 23 -1.19 -10.41 -10.17
CA GLN A 23 -2.53 -9.95 -9.75
C GLN A 23 -3.63 -10.48 -10.70
N GLN A 24 -3.40 -10.49 -12.02
CA GLN A 24 -4.35 -11.10 -12.96
C GLN A 24 -4.52 -12.60 -12.68
N TYR A 25 -3.42 -13.32 -12.45
CA TYR A 25 -3.48 -14.72 -12.01
C TYR A 25 -4.26 -14.87 -10.70
N GLY A 26 -4.04 -13.97 -9.74
CA GLY A 26 -4.74 -13.87 -8.48
C GLY A 26 -6.27 -13.86 -8.62
N ILE A 27 -6.75 -13.02 -9.54
CA ILE A 27 -8.17 -12.79 -9.80
C ILE A 27 -8.81 -13.94 -10.59
N PHE A 28 -8.09 -14.49 -11.58
CA PHE A 28 -8.68 -15.42 -12.56
C PHE A 28 -8.40 -16.90 -12.32
N SER A 29 -7.57 -17.25 -11.34
CA SER A 29 -7.29 -18.66 -10.99
C SER A 29 -8.40 -19.27 -10.10
N SER A 30 -8.28 -20.56 -9.81
CA SER A 30 -9.17 -21.28 -8.89
C SER A 30 -8.32 -22.13 -7.93
N PRO A 31 -8.41 -21.92 -6.60
CA PRO A 31 -9.12 -20.82 -5.95
C PRO A 31 -8.53 -19.45 -6.34
N ASN A 32 -9.40 -18.44 -6.48
CA ASN A 32 -8.95 -17.06 -6.69
C ASN A 32 -8.66 -16.37 -5.34
N MET A 33 -8.09 -15.17 -5.39
CA MET A 33 -7.74 -14.39 -4.20
C MET A 33 -8.93 -14.10 -3.28
N LEU A 34 -10.14 -13.95 -3.84
CA LEU A 34 -11.38 -13.72 -3.08
C LEU A 34 -11.85 -15.01 -2.39
N ASP A 35 -11.72 -16.16 -3.03
CA ASP A 35 -12.01 -17.46 -2.41
C ASP A 35 -11.13 -17.67 -1.18
N ILE A 36 -9.83 -17.39 -1.30
CA ILE A 36 -8.89 -17.48 -0.18
C ILE A 36 -9.22 -16.46 0.91
N HIS A 37 -9.56 -15.23 0.55
CA HIS A 37 -9.99 -14.21 1.51
C HIS A 37 -11.21 -14.67 2.32
N ASN A 38 -12.26 -15.13 1.63
CA ASN A 38 -13.51 -15.59 2.25
C ASN A 38 -13.29 -16.82 3.14
N GLN A 39 -12.32 -17.67 2.78
CA GLN A 39 -11.95 -18.82 3.60
C GLN A 39 -11.24 -18.42 4.88
N ASN A 40 -10.58 -17.25 4.94
CA ASN A 40 -9.68 -16.86 6.03
C ASN A 40 -10.03 -15.52 6.68
N LEU A 41 -11.33 -15.24 6.83
CA LEU A 41 -11.82 -14.03 7.49
C LEU A 41 -11.26 -13.89 8.92
N ALA A 42 -10.84 -12.67 9.24
CA ALA A 42 -10.23 -12.28 10.51
C ALA A 42 -10.60 -10.84 10.87
N ALA A 43 -10.16 -10.38 12.04
CA ALA A 43 -10.48 -9.05 12.57
C ALA A 43 -10.06 -7.90 11.65
N PHE A 44 -9.08 -8.10 10.76
CA PHE A 44 -8.65 -7.08 9.81
C PHE A 44 -8.95 -7.48 8.36
N SER A 45 -10.02 -8.22 8.12
CA SER A 45 -10.52 -8.49 6.77
C SER A 45 -11.26 -7.27 6.22
N PRO A 46 -10.77 -6.62 5.14
CA PRO A 46 -11.46 -5.50 4.51
C PRO A 46 -12.58 -5.99 3.60
N TYR A 47 -13.47 -5.08 3.21
CA TYR A 47 -14.42 -5.37 2.14
C TYR A 47 -13.67 -5.49 0.79
N PRO A 48 -13.72 -6.66 0.11
CA PRO A 48 -12.83 -6.94 -1.02
C PRO A 48 -12.89 -5.95 -2.18
N TYR A 49 -14.06 -5.33 -2.44
CA TYR A 49 -14.21 -4.38 -3.54
C TYR A 49 -13.50 -3.04 -3.29
N PHE A 50 -13.22 -2.67 -2.02
CA PHE A 50 -12.38 -1.50 -1.73
C PHE A 50 -10.94 -1.74 -2.19
N ILE A 51 -10.46 -2.98 -2.12
CA ILE A 51 -9.12 -3.32 -2.61
C ILE A 51 -9.03 -3.02 -4.11
N GLY A 52 -9.98 -3.54 -4.91
CA GLY A 52 -10.05 -3.25 -6.35
C GLY A 52 -10.20 -1.77 -6.66
N ALA A 53 -11.04 -1.04 -5.90
CA ALA A 53 -11.26 0.38 -6.08
C ALA A 53 -10.03 1.24 -5.73
N PHE A 54 -9.18 0.80 -4.81
CA PHE A 54 -7.91 1.46 -4.52
C PHE A 54 -6.86 1.21 -5.60
N PHE A 55 -6.69 -0.06 -5.99
CA PHE A 55 -5.66 -0.44 -6.96
C PHE A 55 -5.90 0.16 -8.35
N PHE A 56 -7.15 0.26 -8.82
CA PHE A 56 -7.41 0.77 -10.17
C PHE A 56 -6.80 2.16 -10.47
N PRO A 57 -7.12 3.23 -9.71
CA PRO A 57 -6.48 4.52 -9.92
C PRO A 57 -4.98 4.48 -9.62
N GLN A 58 -4.55 3.66 -8.66
CA GLN A 58 -3.13 3.50 -8.34
C GLN A 58 -2.34 2.97 -9.55
N GLN A 59 -2.86 2.01 -10.32
CA GLN A 59 -2.21 1.51 -11.53
C GLN A 59 -2.02 2.61 -12.58
N LEU A 60 -3.01 3.52 -12.72
CA LEU A 60 -2.90 4.63 -13.67
C LEU A 60 -1.79 5.62 -13.28
N PHE A 61 -1.69 5.96 -11.98
CA PHE A 61 -0.60 6.81 -11.48
C PHE A 61 0.77 6.13 -11.62
N GLN A 62 0.85 4.83 -11.37
CA GLN A 62 2.08 4.06 -11.57
C GLN A 62 2.52 4.07 -13.03
N LEU A 63 1.62 3.84 -13.98
CA LEU A 63 1.95 3.89 -15.41
C LEU A 63 2.40 5.29 -15.85
N ALA A 64 1.74 6.34 -15.38
CA ALA A 64 2.13 7.73 -15.65
C ALA A 64 3.52 8.05 -15.07
N TRP A 65 3.79 7.58 -13.85
CA TRP A 65 5.09 7.75 -13.19
C TRP A 65 6.20 6.95 -13.90
N LEU A 66 5.95 5.68 -14.26
CA LEU A 66 6.89 4.83 -15.02
C LEU A 66 7.23 5.44 -16.37
N TRP A 67 6.27 6.06 -17.05
CA TRP A 67 6.52 6.77 -18.29
C TRP A 67 7.48 7.95 -18.09
N LYS A 68 7.32 8.73 -17.01
CA LYS A 68 8.25 9.81 -16.66
C LYS A 68 9.62 9.29 -16.26
N LEU A 69 9.68 8.21 -15.47
CA LEU A 69 10.93 7.53 -15.12
C LEU A 69 11.66 7.07 -16.39
N TRP A 70 10.95 6.42 -17.32
CA TRP A 70 11.53 5.94 -18.58
C TRP A 70 12.12 7.07 -19.41
N ARG A 71 11.38 8.17 -19.54
CA ARG A 71 11.81 9.36 -20.29
C ARG A 71 12.81 10.23 -19.55
N GLN A 72 12.98 10.03 -18.24
CA GLN A 72 13.66 10.96 -17.33
C GLN A 72 13.11 12.37 -17.48
N ASP A 73 11.80 12.46 -17.42
CA ASP A 73 11.07 13.71 -17.56
C ASP A 73 11.11 14.47 -16.22
N GLY A 74 12.07 15.38 -16.07
CA GLY A 74 12.27 16.20 -14.87
C GLY A 74 13.64 16.90 -14.86
N ASN A 75 13.86 17.78 -13.88
CA ASN A 75 15.20 18.30 -13.61
C ASN A 75 16.11 17.20 -13.00
N GLN A 76 17.40 17.52 -12.79
CA GLN A 76 18.36 16.55 -12.27
C GLN A 76 17.93 15.95 -10.92
N GLN A 77 17.45 16.76 -9.98
CA GLN A 77 17.04 16.31 -8.65
C GLN A 77 15.79 15.40 -8.72
N GLU A 78 14.84 15.75 -9.57
CA GLU A 78 13.62 14.95 -9.78
C GLU A 78 13.94 13.59 -10.41
N CYS A 79 14.86 13.56 -11.38
CA CYS A 79 15.31 12.32 -11.99
C CYS A 79 16.07 11.45 -10.98
N GLU A 80 16.92 12.04 -10.15
CA GLU A 80 17.62 11.34 -9.07
C GLU A 80 16.62 10.73 -8.06
N MET A 81 15.63 11.48 -7.60
CA MET A 81 14.56 10.99 -6.72
C MET A 81 13.78 9.84 -7.36
N MET A 82 13.33 9.97 -8.62
CA MET A 82 12.63 8.89 -9.33
C MET A 82 13.50 7.63 -9.42
N ASN A 83 14.80 7.78 -9.74
CA ASN A 83 15.72 6.66 -9.85
C ASN A 83 16.00 5.99 -8.48
N LYS A 84 16.06 6.75 -7.37
CA LYS A 84 16.16 6.20 -6.02
C LYS A 84 14.91 5.41 -5.65
N PHE A 85 13.73 6.02 -5.83
CA PHE A 85 12.46 5.37 -5.52
C PHE A 85 12.24 4.11 -6.36
N ALA A 86 12.68 4.10 -7.62
CA ALA A 86 12.50 2.96 -8.52
C ALA A 86 13.06 1.64 -7.97
N TRP A 87 14.09 1.66 -7.13
CA TRP A 87 14.58 0.45 -6.45
C TRP A 87 13.57 -0.08 -5.43
N VAL A 88 13.05 0.79 -4.56
CA VAL A 88 12.06 0.43 -3.52
C VAL A 88 10.73 0.04 -4.17
N TYR A 89 10.34 0.76 -5.22
CA TYR A 89 9.20 0.42 -6.06
C TYR A 89 9.34 -0.98 -6.66
N SER A 90 10.51 -1.31 -7.22
CA SER A 90 10.74 -2.62 -7.84
C SER A 90 10.71 -3.75 -6.81
N LEU A 91 11.31 -3.54 -5.64
CA LEU A 91 11.23 -4.48 -4.52
C LEU A 91 9.77 -4.71 -4.12
N GLY A 92 8.99 -3.65 -3.97
CA GLY A 92 7.58 -3.75 -3.60
C GLY A 92 6.76 -4.58 -4.58
N ASN A 93 6.88 -4.29 -5.88
CA ASN A 93 6.19 -5.05 -6.92
C ASN A 93 6.61 -6.53 -6.93
N VAL A 94 7.90 -6.84 -6.75
CA VAL A 94 8.36 -8.22 -6.63
C VAL A 94 7.77 -8.89 -5.38
N CYS A 95 7.73 -8.19 -4.25
CA CYS A 95 7.14 -8.72 -3.02
C CYS A 95 5.63 -8.99 -3.18
N ILE A 96 4.86 -8.05 -3.72
CA ILE A 96 3.40 -8.19 -3.87
C ILE A 96 3.04 -9.21 -4.94
N GLY A 97 3.74 -9.22 -6.09
CA GLY A 97 3.54 -10.27 -7.08
C GLY A 97 3.88 -11.66 -6.54
N THR A 98 4.93 -11.78 -5.72
CA THR A 98 5.29 -13.06 -5.08
C THR A 98 4.30 -13.46 -3.98
N TRP A 99 3.84 -12.49 -3.20
CA TRP A 99 2.79 -12.66 -2.21
C TRP A 99 1.55 -13.31 -2.82
N MET A 100 1.14 -12.90 -4.02
CA MET A 100 -0.06 -13.42 -4.70
C MET A 100 0.00 -14.93 -4.94
N PHE A 101 1.16 -15.49 -5.31
CA PHE A 101 1.30 -16.94 -5.48
C PHE A 101 1.10 -17.68 -4.15
N PHE A 102 1.70 -17.19 -3.07
CA PHE A 102 1.56 -17.80 -1.76
C PHE A 102 0.16 -17.63 -1.19
N TRP A 103 -0.46 -16.45 -1.39
CA TRP A 103 -1.86 -16.19 -1.04
C TRP A 103 -2.78 -17.18 -1.73
N ASN A 104 -2.72 -17.31 -3.06
CA ASN A 104 -3.59 -18.23 -3.80
C ASN A 104 -3.34 -19.71 -3.48
N SER A 105 -2.12 -20.06 -3.05
CA SER A 105 -1.83 -21.41 -2.50
C SER A 105 -2.30 -21.62 -1.05
N ASN A 106 -2.97 -20.63 -0.45
CA ASN A 106 -3.37 -20.58 0.94
C ASN A 106 -2.21 -20.71 1.96
N ASN A 107 -0.97 -20.43 1.53
CA ASN A 107 0.22 -20.42 2.38
C ASN A 107 0.43 -19.00 2.96
N LEU A 108 -0.51 -18.60 3.83
CA LEU A 108 -0.64 -17.23 4.32
C LEU A 108 0.53 -16.77 5.20
N ALA A 109 1.19 -17.71 5.90
CA ALA A 109 2.37 -17.38 6.71
C ALA A 109 3.55 -16.96 5.82
N THR A 110 3.77 -17.68 4.72
CA THR A 110 4.83 -17.34 3.75
C THR A 110 4.49 -16.06 3.00
N SER A 111 3.22 -15.88 2.60
CA SER A 111 2.77 -14.63 1.98
C SER A 111 3.02 -13.43 2.91
N ASN A 112 2.85 -13.59 4.22
CA ASN A 112 3.08 -12.52 5.20
C ASN A 112 4.52 -12.01 5.22
N VAL A 113 5.50 -12.86 4.95
CA VAL A 113 6.91 -12.45 4.90
C VAL A 113 7.12 -11.40 3.82
N PHE A 114 6.54 -11.59 2.64
CA PHE A 114 6.64 -10.63 1.53
C PHE A 114 5.90 -9.33 1.81
N VAL A 115 4.73 -9.41 2.47
CA VAL A 115 3.99 -8.22 2.92
C VAL A 115 4.84 -7.41 3.89
N ILE A 116 5.46 -8.05 4.89
CA ILE A 116 6.34 -7.39 5.86
C ILE A 116 7.52 -6.71 5.16
N ILE A 117 8.19 -7.40 4.24
CA ILE A 117 9.32 -6.82 3.50
C ILE A 117 8.85 -5.59 2.72
N ASN A 118 7.72 -5.69 2.01
CA ASN A 118 7.17 -4.57 1.25
C ASN A 118 6.88 -3.37 2.17
N ILE A 119 6.04 -3.55 3.20
CA ILE A 119 5.60 -2.40 4.01
C ILE A 119 6.77 -1.76 4.77
N VAL A 120 7.71 -2.55 5.29
CA VAL A 120 8.90 -2.00 5.96
C VAL A 120 9.73 -1.18 4.98
N ALA A 121 9.95 -1.67 3.76
CA ALA A 121 10.71 -0.94 2.74
C ALA A 121 10.00 0.35 2.30
N GLN A 122 8.69 0.30 2.04
CA GLN A 122 7.92 1.47 1.59
C GLN A 122 7.84 2.53 2.70
N VAL A 123 7.48 2.15 3.94
CA VAL A 123 7.41 3.10 5.07
C VAL A 123 8.78 3.70 5.36
N ALA A 124 9.83 2.88 5.40
CA ALA A 124 11.19 3.39 5.62
C ALA A 124 11.59 4.41 4.55
N TYR A 125 11.28 4.14 3.28
CA TYR A 125 11.58 5.07 2.19
C TYR A 125 10.85 6.41 2.36
N ILE A 126 9.52 6.39 2.56
CA ILE A 126 8.75 7.63 2.68
C ILE A 126 9.09 8.42 3.96
N ALA A 127 9.60 7.75 4.99
CA ALA A 127 9.96 8.38 6.27
C ALA A 127 11.39 8.95 6.29
N THR A 128 12.31 8.40 5.49
CA THR A 128 13.75 8.71 5.64
C THR A 128 14.44 9.21 4.38
N ALA A 129 13.93 8.86 3.20
CA ALA A 129 14.63 9.09 1.93
C ALA A 129 13.83 9.93 0.93
N LEU A 130 12.50 9.91 1.01
CA LEU A 130 11.65 10.69 0.11
C LEU A 130 11.83 12.19 0.36
N GLU A 131 12.22 12.91 -0.69
CA GLU A 131 12.38 14.36 -0.69
C GLU A 131 11.05 15.10 -0.40
N PRO A 132 11.07 16.40 -0.07
CA PRO A 132 9.84 17.16 0.17
C PRO A 132 8.91 17.20 -1.05
N LEU A 133 7.60 17.19 -0.78
CA LEU A 133 6.56 17.29 -1.80
C LEU A 133 6.56 18.69 -2.43
N ASP A 134 6.67 18.75 -3.76
CA ASP A 134 6.39 19.94 -4.57
C ASP A 134 5.22 19.67 -5.51
N THR A 135 4.05 20.21 -5.18
CA THR A 135 2.82 20.05 -5.95
C THR A 135 2.83 20.75 -7.31
N ARG A 136 3.82 21.62 -7.58
CA ARG A 136 3.99 22.29 -8.88
C ARG A 136 4.81 21.46 -9.86
N SER A 137 5.52 20.44 -9.38
CA SER A 137 6.32 19.52 -10.17
C SER A 137 5.56 18.20 -10.36
N THR A 138 5.17 17.89 -11.59
CA THR A 138 4.48 16.62 -11.88
C THR A 138 5.34 15.38 -11.59
N PRO A 139 6.65 15.32 -11.93
CA PRO A 139 7.51 14.19 -11.55
C PRO A 139 7.62 13.99 -10.03
N ASN A 140 7.73 15.09 -9.27
CA ASN A 140 7.74 15.02 -7.81
C ASN A 140 6.41 14.54 -7.26
N LEU A 141 5.31 15.21 -7.62
CA LEU A 141 3.97 14.85 -7.18
C LEU A 141 3.63 13.39 -7.50
N LEU A 142 3.93 12.91 -8.71
CA LEU A 142 3.67 11.50 -9.07
C LEU A 142 4.53 10.53 -8.27
N THR A 143 5.80 10.86 -7.98
CA THR A 143 6.65 10.03 -7.12
C THR A 143 6.05 9.92 -5.72
N HIS A 144 5.55 11.02 -5.17
CA HIS A 144 4.86 11.02 -3.88
C HIS A 144 3.57 10.20 -3.92
N ILE A 145 2.72 10.39 -4.93
CA ILE A 145 1.47 9.63 -5.08
C ILE A 145 1.78 8.13 -5.12
N VAL A 146 2.71 7.70 -5.97
CA VAL A 146 3.05 6.28 -6.10
C VAL A 146 3.68 5.74 -4.80
N ALA A 147 4.71 6.40 -4.26
CA ALA A 147 5.38 5.92 -3.05
C ALA A 147 4.43 5.83 -1.84
N LYS A 148 3.60 6.85 -1.65
CA LYS A 148 2.72 6.93 -0.47
C LYS A 148 1.48 6.06 -0.59
N THR A 149 0.95 5.84 -1.80
CA THR A 149 -0.14 4.87 -1.99
C THR A 149 0.35 3.43 -1.85
N PHE A 150 1.58 3.12 -2.30
CA PHE A 150 2.21 1.81 -2.06
C PHE A 150 2.44 1.55 -0.57
N ALA A 151 2.96 2.56 0.15
CA ALA A 151 3.11 2.48 1.60
C ALA A 151 1.75 2.38 2.31
N GLY A 152 0.76 3.16 1.85
CA GLY A 152 -0.60 3.20 2.38
C GLY A 152 -1.25 1.83 2.37
N ILE A 153 -1.46 1.26 1.18
CA ILE A 153 -2.10 -0.05 1.05
C ILE A 153 -1.32 -1.16 1.76
N GLY A 154 0.02 -1.04 1.84
CA GLY A 154 0.83 -2.00 2.58
C GLY A 154 0.54 -2.02 4.10
N VAL A 155 0.00 -0.94 4.69
CA VAL A 155 -0.50 -0.96 6.08
C VAL A 155 -1.71 -1.88 6.19
N LEU A 156 -2.66 -1.75 5.26
CA LEU A 156 -3.81 -2.65 5.18
C LEU A 156 -3.38 -4.10 4.93
N ASP A 157 -2.47 -4.33 3.99
CA ASP A 157 -1.97 -5.67 3.67
C ASP A 157 -1.30 -6.31 4.89
N LEU A 158 -0.52 -5.54 5.66
CA LEU A 158 0.11 -6.02 6.89
C LEU A 158 -0.93 -6.49 7.91
N LEU A 159 -1.94 -5.66 8.18
CA LEU A 159 -3.00 -5.98 9.14
C LEU A 159 -3.82 -7.18 8.65
N HIS A 160 -4.27 -7.14 7.41
CA HIS A 160 -5.11 -8.16 6.80
C HIS A 160 -4.38 -9.49 6.72
N ASN A 161 -3.22 -9.56 6.06
CA ASN A 161 -2.50 -10.81 5.87
C ASN A 161 -2.01 -11.40 7.20
N THR A 162 -1.52 -10.57 8.13
CA THR A 162 -1.10 -11.06 9.46
C THR A 162 -2.29 -11.67 10.21
N SER A 163 -3.45 -11.01 10.17
CA SER A 163 -4.65 -11.53 10.83
C SER A 163 -5.19 -12.80 10.18
N ALA A 164 -5.20 -12.88 8.85
CA ALA A 164 -5.62 -14.06 8.11
C ALA A 164 -4.69 -15.25 8.34
N ALA A 165 -3.37 -15.01 8.42
CA ALA A 165 -2.37 -16.05 8.60
C ALA A 165 -2.35 -16.65 10.01
N TYR A 166 -2.52 -15.82 11.05
CA TYR A 166 -2.25 -16.23 12.44
C TYR A 166 -3.46 -16.13 13.38
N PHE A 167 -4.51 -15.41 12.99
CA PHE A 167 -5.65 -15.06 13.85
C PHE A 167 -7.01 -15.24 13.15
N LYS A 168 -7.10 -16.20 12.23
CA LYS A 168 -8.33 -16.55 11.52
C LYS A 168 -9.47 -16.84 12.50
N GLY A 169 -10.62 -16.19 12.29
CA GLY A 169 -11.80 -16.33 13.14
C GLY A 169 -11.64 -15.82 14.58
N VAL A 170 -10.52 -15.16 14.90
CA VAL A 170 -10.28 -14.60 16.24
C VAL A 170 -10.77 -13.14 16.27
N PRO A 171 -11.69 -12.77 17.16
CA PRO A 171 -12.15 -11.40 17.30
C PRO A 171 -11.05 -10.50 17.91
N PRO A 172 -11.08 -9.18 17.64
CA PRO A 172 -10.07 -8.27 18.19
C PRO A 172 -10.26 -8.09 19.69
N SER A 173 -9.21 -8.37 20.46
CA SER A 173 -9.18 -8.08 21.90
C SER A 173 -9.21 -6.58 22.18
N SER A 174 -9.58 -6.16 23.39
CA SER A 174 -9.57 -4.75 23.77
C SER A 174 -8.21 -4.09 23.56
N LEU A 175 -7.11 -4.82 23.80
CA LEU A 175 -5.76 -4.34 23.51
C LEU A 175 -5.55 -4.06 22.02
N VAL A 176 -5.97 -4.99 21.14
CA VAL A 176 -5.89 -4.81 19.68
C VAL A 176 -6.72 -3.61 19.24
N GLN A 177 -7.92 -3.43 19.79
CA GLN A 177 -8.79 -2.30 19.45
C GLN A 177 -8.14 -0.96 19.84
N VAL A 178 -7.60 -0.85 21.06
CA VAL A 178 -6.91 0.35 21.53
C VAL A 178 -5.63 0.61 20.73
N ALA A 179 -4.81 -0.42 20.52
CA ALA A 179 -3.58 -0.31 19.74
C ALA A 179 -3.84 0.13 18.30
N THR A 180 -4.94 -0.34 17.69
CA THR A 180 -5.36 0.10 16.35
C THR A 180 -5.67 1.59 16.36
N GLY A 181 -6.53 2.06 17.28
CA GLY A 181 -6.88 3.48 17.37
C GLY A 181 -5.66 4.38 17.60
N VAL A 182 -4.80 4.02 18.56
CA VAL A 182 -3.57 4.77 18.86
C VAL A 182 -2.60 4.75 17.68
N GLY A 183 -2.40 3.58 17.06
CA GLY A 183 -1.50 3.41 15.92
C GLY A 183 -1.91 4.28 14.72
N PHE A 184 -3.19 4.26 14.35
CA PHE A 184 -3.70 5.09 13.25
C PHE A 184 -3.68 6.59 13.58
N ALA A 185 -3.98 6.98 14.83
CA ALA A 185 -3.86 8.38 15.24
C ALA A 185 -2.41 8.89 15.17
N ALA A 186 -1.46 8.08 15.65
CA ALA A 186 -0.03 8.40 15.59
C ALA A 186 0.46 8.49 14.14
N ALA A 187 0.11 7.50 13.30
CA ALA A 187 0.47 7.51 11.89
C ALA A 187 -0.13 8.73 11.16
N ALA A 188 -1.41 9.02 11.38
CA ALA A 188 -2.09 10.20 10.84
C ALA A 188 -1.38 11.51 11.22
N SER A 189 -0.97 11.63 12.48
CA SER A 189 -0.28 12.82 13.00
C SER A 189 1.07 13.04 12.30
N MET A 190 1.70 11.97 11.82
CA MET A 190 2.98 12.01 11.08
C MET A 190 2.80 12.06 9.55
N SER A 191 1.56 11.97 9.05
CA SER A 191 1.27 11.86 7.62
C SER A 191 0.98 13.21 6.95
N ASP A 192 1.19 13.29 5.64
CA ASP A 192 0.55 14.30 4.79
C ASP A 192 -0.81 13.77 4.29
N TRP A 193 -1.51 14.58 3.50
CA TRP A 193 -2.83 14.22 2.98
C TRP A 193 -2.83 13.01 2.04
N ILE A 194 -1.71 12.66 1.39
CA ILE A 194 -1.63 11.50 0.49
C ILE A 194 -1.58 10.21 1.30
N PHE A 195 -0.57 10.05 2.16
CA PHE A 195 -0.43 8.83 2.97
C PHE A 195 -1.56 8.75 4.01
N GLY A 196 -1.90 9.87 4.65
CA GLY A 196 -2.99 9.95 5.61
C GLY A 196 -4.36 9.63 5.00
N GLY A 197 -4.59 10.03 3.74
CA GLY A 197 -5.78 9.66 2.98
C GLY A 197 -5.89 8.15 2.77
N CYS A 198 -4.76 7.46 2.53
CA CYS A 198 -4.73 5.99 2.43
C CYS A 198 -5.09 5.34 3.77
N LEU A 199 -4.55 5.83 4.90
CA LEU A 199 -4.89 5.32 6.23
C LEU A 199 -6.40 5.43 6.54
N VAL A 200 -7.01 6.55 6.15
CA VAL A 200 -8.47 6.72 6.26
C VAL A 200 -9.20 5.70 5.38
N TYR A 201 -8.76 5.55 4.13
CA TYR A 201 -9.33 4.59 3.20
C TYR A 201 -9.29 3.17 3.74
N ASP A 202 -8.14 2.76 4.28
CA ASP A 202 -7.93 1.43 4.86
C ASP A 202 -8.88 1.16 6.02
N LEU A 203 -9.04 2.13 6.93
CA LEU A 203 -9.98 2.00 8.05
C LEU A 203 -11.43 1.93 7.58
N VAL A 204 -11.80 2.65 6.52
CA VAL A 204 -13.14 2.53 5.91
C VAL A 204 -13.32 1.14 5.30
N ALA A 205 -12.35 0.66 4.53
CA ALA A 205 -12.39 -0.67 3.91
C ALA A 205 -12.53 -1.77 4.98
N LEU A 206 -11.80 -1.65 6.09
CA LEU A 206 -11.91 -2.52 7.25
C LEU A 206 -13.29 -2.38 7.91
N ALA A 207 -13.77 -1.17 8.18
CA ALA A 207 -15.06 -0.96 8.83
C ALA A 207 -16.22 -1.60 8.05
N VAL A 208 -16.21 -1.47 6.72
CA VAL A 208 -17.22 -2.07 5.83
C VAL A 208 -17.08 -3.60 5.76
N GLY A 209 -15.86 -4.13 5.86
CA GLY A 209 -15.60 -5.56 5.85
C GLY A 209 -15.92 -6.29 7.15
N GLN A 210 -16.23 -5.56 8.23
CA GLN A 210 -16.47 -6.11 9.56
C GLN A 210 -17.92 -5.90 10.01
N GLU A 211 -18.31 -6.55 11.11
CA GLU A 211 -19.64 -6.44 11.70
C GLU A 211 -19.61 -5.99 13.17
N GLY A 212 -20.79 -5.62 13.69
CA GLY A 212 -20.99 -5.34 15.11
C GLY A 212 -20.20 -4.14 15.66
N ASN A 213 -19.74 -4.26 16.90
CA ASN A 213 -19.02 -3.17 17.58
C ASN A 213 -17.67 -2.86 16.92
N TRP A 214 -16.99 -3.86 16.36
CA TRP A 214 -15.68 -3.67 15.77
C TRP A 214 -15.74 -2.81 14.50
N SER A 215 -16.70 -3.07 13.62
CA SER A 215 -17.00 -2.23 12.46
C SER A 215 -17.21 -0.76 12.85
N ARG A 216 -18.03 -0.51 13.88
CA ARG A 216 -18.31 0.85 14.37
C ARG A 216 -17.05 1.54 14.93
N LEU A 217 -16.21 0.81 15.66
CA LEU A 217 -14.95 1.34 16.17
C LEU A 217 -13.98 1.69 15.05
N LEU A 218 -13.81 0.82 14.05
CA LEU A 218 -13.01 1.09 12.86
C LEU A 218 -13.51 2.33 12.11
N GLY A 219 -14.83 2.48 11.96
CA GLY A 219 -15.44 3.68 11.38
C GLY A 219 -15.18 4.94 12.20
N GLY A 220 -15.23 4.84 13.53
CA GLY A 220 -14.84 5.93 14.43
C GLY A 220 -13.35 6.29 14.30
N PHE A 221 -12.47 5.29 14.18
CA PHE A 221 -11.05 5.52 13.91
C PHE A 221 -10.82 6.17 12.55
N ALA A 222 -11.61 5.81 11.52
CA ALA A 222 -11.52 6.43 10.21
C ALA A 222 -11.85 7.93 10.29
N ALA A 223 -12.94 8.28 10.97
CA ALA A 223 -13.34 9.68 11.18
C ALA A 223 -12.29 10.48 11.99
N MET A 224 -11.74 9.88 13.05
CA MET A 224 -10.65 10.48 13.84
C MET A 224 -9.40 10.72 12.98
N THR A 225 -8.96 9.70 12.24
CA THR A 225 -7.80 9.76 11.34
C THR A 225 -8.00 10.86 10.30
N ALA A 226 -9.19 10.93 9.69
CA ALA A 226 -9.54 11.97 8.73
C ALA A 226 -9.51 13.38 9.36
N GLY A 227 -10.00 13.51 10.59
CA GLY A 227 -9.93 14.76 11.35
C GLY A 227 -8.49 15.22 11.61
N ILE A 228 -7.61 14.32 12.04
CA ILE A 228 -6.19 14.62 12.28
C ILE A 228 -5.49 15.04 10.98
N VAL A 229 -5.64 14.25 9.91
CA VAL A 229 -5.02 14.52 8.61
C VAL A 229 -5.54 15.84 8.05
N GLY A 230 -6.85 16.06 8.10
CA GLY A 230 -7.48 17.29 7.62
C GLY A 230 -6.99 18.50 8.40
N PHE A 231 -7.03 18.46 9.73
CA PHE A 231 -6.57 19.57 10.56
C PHE A 231 -5.12 19.94 10.26
N LYS A 232 -4.20 18.96 10.26
CA LYS A 232 -2.76 19.17 10.04
C LYS A 232 -2.40 19.73 8.66
N ASN A 233 -3.16 19.38 7.62
CA ASN A 233 -2.78 19.70 6.24
C ASN A 233 -3.53 20.94 5.69
N PHE A 234 -4.58 21.41 6.37
CA PHE A 234 -5.39 22.54 5.93
C PHE A 234 -5.42 23.72 6.91
N PHE A 235 -4.91 23.56 8.14
CA PHE A 235 -4.81 24.61 9.16
C PHE A 235 -3.44 24.59 9.83
#